data_AF-A0A2S4KZB4-F1
#
_entry.id   AF-A0A2S4KZB4-F1
#
_cell.length_a   1.000
_cell.length_b   1.000
_cell.length_c   1.000
_cell.angle_alpha   90.00
_cell.angle_beta   90.00
_cell.angle_gamma   90.00
#
_symmetry.space_group_name_H-M   'P 1'
#
loop_
_entity.id
_entity.type
_entity.pdbx_description
1 polymer ?
#
loop_
_entity_poly.entity_id
_entity_poly.type
_entity_poly.pdbx_seq_one_letter_code
_entity_poly.pdbx_strand_id
1 'polypeptide(L)'
;MPPCAADVEQWWLVDGIDALSRLVDASDLRVKPQECGFAQVVHRKLRAFDNDPEIEDALCECMADISAKKAFPDEFNPRKKMHTAMRWIFRKPNSEGIDFSRAMDGLEYLDSMETHRRRLVAATTLAMLTGVPDAHHPPIIAELQRQTAFRYRQFHMGFRACILMEDLSQVGDERKSAAEIMARFNSLFPAFTILADSDDVDLIPYSTGLRDSVRFSVYEHLMSDDPASVQAQRAIHMKLFCWCDIPGYVQAWEAMMRYSEEVKKLENTCLEALGVIERMSIGVRPRGSSTGSSFVAVSSGSKSPTVYTPGASTVGSPGNTVADMSFPSASSNRGSARVNSAPPVPNPLLKGMPGREISAAKTDGAAFAGDHQAPPILTYPEDLSTTEFDQHPVAKDLNMTSQEKAQLGLIIPKQIPSRDF
;
A
#
# COMPACT_ATOMS: atom_id res chain seq x y z
N MET A 1 10.63 8.14 -14.41
CA MET A 1 10.89 7.59 -13.06
C MET A 1 10.15 8.50 -12.12
N PRO A 2 9.31 7.98 -11.24
CA PRO A 2 8.56 8.80 -10.30
C PRO A 2 9.51 9.67 -9.45
N PRO A 3 9.05 10.83 -8.98
CA PRO A 3 9.82 11.71 -8.11
C PRO A 3 10.29 10.96 -6.87
N CYS A 4 11.50 11.24 -6.39
CA CYS A 4 12.02 10.56 -5.21
C CYS A 4 11.46 11.19 -3.93
N ALA A 5 11.50 10.44 -2.83
CA ALA A 5 10.98 10.92 -1.55
C ALA A 5 11.65 12.24 -1.08
N ALA A 6 12.92 12.47 -1.44
CA ALA A 6 13.61 13.71 -1.12
C ALA A 6 13.03 14.93 -1.86
N ASP A 7 12.68 14.77 -3.15
CA ASP A 7 12.04 15.83 -3.93
C ASP A 7 10.67 16.21 -3.33
N VAL A 8 9.88 15.19 -2.97
CA VAL A 8 8.56 15.37 -2.36
C VAL A 8 8.67 16.05 -1.00
N GLU A 9 9.65 15.67 -0.18
CA GLU A 9 9.89 16.33 1.10
C GLU A 9 10.25 17.81 0.89
N GLN A 10 11.17 18.09 -0.03
CA GLN A 10 11.60 19.47 -0.29
C GLN A 10 10.42 20.35 -0.69
N TRP A 11 9.50 19.85 -1.53
CA TRP A 11 8.29 20.57 -1.88
C TRP A 11 7.40 20.83 -0.66
N TRP A 12 7.19 19.84 0.20
CA TRP A 12 6.40 20.02 1.44
C TRP A 12 7.02 21.04 2.39
N LEU A 13 8.35 21.14 2.43
CA LEU A 13 9.06 22.09 3.29
C LEU A 13 9.07 23.52 2.74
N VAL A 14 8.98 23.70 1.42
CA VAL A 14 9.05 25.02 0.78
C VAL A 14 7.66 25.55 0.45
N ASP A 15 6.90 24.81 -0.36
CA ASP A 15 5.62 25.25 -0.92
C ASP A 15 4.44 24.74 -0.07
N GLY A 16 4.53 23.51 0.44
CA GLY A 16 3.46 22.86 1.18
C GLY A 16 3.40 23.19 2.68
N ILE A 17 4.37 23.91 3.22
CA ILE A 17 4.58 24.03 4.68
C ILE A 17 3.45 24.80 5.37
N ASP A 18 2.86 25.79 4.70
CA ASP A 18 1.73 26.56 5.22
C ASP A 18 0.46 25.70 5.33
N ALA A 19 0.24 24.80 4.36
CA ALA A 19 -0.85 23.84 4.41
C ALA A 19 -0.65 22.84 5.56
N LEU A 20 0.58 22.37 5.76
CA LEU A 20 0.92 21.49 6.88
C LEU A 20 0.79 22.19 8.24
N SER A 21 1.19 23.46 8.33
CA SER A 21 1.07 24.26 9.55
C SER A 21 -0.40 24.41 9.98
N ARG A 22 -1.30 24.67 9.02
CA ARG A 22 -2.76 24.65 9.26
C ARG A 22 -3.28 23.26 9.63
N LEU A 23 -2.74 22.21 9.01
CA LEU A 23 -3.12 20.84 9.31
C LEU A 23 -2.81 20.46 10.78
N VAL A 24 -1.62 20.82 11.27
CA VAL A 24 -1.17 20.49 12.62
C VAL A 24 -1.54 21.52 13.67
N ASP A 25 -2.23 22.60 13.30
CA ASP A 25 -2.73 23.57 14.27
C ASP A 25 -3.77 22.92 15.20
N ALA A 26 -3.39 22.82 16.48
CA ALA A 26 -4.22 22.25 17.53
C ALA A 26 -5.34 23.20 17.97
N SER A 27 -5.27 24.50 17.66
CA SER A 27 -6.33 25.46 18.00
C SER A 27 -7.63 25.18 17.24
N ASP A 28 -7.54 24.55 16.06
CA ASP A 28 -8.68 24.08 15.28
C ASP A 28 -9.36 22.84 15.88
N LEU A 29 -8.66 22.10 16.75
CA LEU A 29 -9.19 20.90 17.38
C LEU A 29 -9.97 21.26 18.64
N ARG A 30 -11.29 21.12 18.56
CA ARG A 30 -12.19 21.29 19.72
C ARG A 30 -12.17 20.12 20.71
N VAL A 31 -11.37 19.08 20.42
CA VAL A 31 -11.36 17.80 21.13
C VAL A 31 -9.91 17.40 21.38
N LYS A 32 -9.60 17.00 22.61
CA LYS A 32 -8.25 16.54 23.01
C LYS A 32 -8.03 15.06 22.66
N PRO A 33 -6.76 14.60 22.55
CA PRO A 33 -6.46 13.19 22.25
C PRO A 33 -7.15 12.18 23.16
N GLN A 34 -7.37 12.52 24.43
CA GLN A 34 -7.97 11.64 25.43
C GLN A 34 -9.51 11.65 25.41
N GLU A 35 -10.14 12.51 24.61
CA GLU A 35 -11.58 12.71 24.59
C GLU A 35 -12.27 11.85 23.53
N CYS A 36 -13.48 11.38 23.85
CA CYS A 36 -14.33 10.66 22.90
C CYS A 36 -14.60 11.53 21.67
N GLY A 37 -14.42 10.98 20.47
CA GLY A 37 -14.63 11.71 19.22
C GLY A 37 -13.34 12.22 18.56
N PHE A 38 -12.22 12.24 19.28
CA PHE A 38 -10.93 12.72 18.75
C PHE A 38 -10.56 12.02 17.45
N ALA A 39 -10.58 10.68 17.44
CA ALA A 39 -10.25 9.89 16.27
C ALA A 39 -11.12 10.25 15.06
N GLN A 40 -12.43 10.41 15.24
CA GLN A 40 -13.36 10.76 14.16
C GLN A 40 -13.09 12.15 13.59
N VAL A 41 -12.79 13.13 14.46
CA VAL A 41 -12.46 14.50 14.06
C VAL A 41 -11.14 14.54 13.30
N VAL A 42 -10.09 13.89 13.82
CA VAL A 42 -8.78 13.84 13.18
C VAL A 42 -8.84 13.11 11.85
N HIS A 43 -9.50 11.94 11.77
CA HIS A 43 -9.67 11.24 10.49
C HIS A 43 -10.46 12.06 9.47
N ARG A 44 -11.39 12.92 9.90
CA ARG A 44 -12.07 13.84 8.98
C ARG A 44 -11.12 14.94 8.51
N LYS A 45 -10.33 15.54 9.42
CA LYS A 45 -9.34 16.58 9.10
C LYS A 45 -8.28 16.07 8.12
N LEU A 46 -7.68 14.91 8.41
CA LEU A 46 -6.66 14.27 7.56
C LEU A 46 -7.22 13.89 6.18
N ARG A 47 -8.44 13.36 6.12
CA ARG A 47 -9.07 13.05 4.82
C ARG A 47 -9.42 14.30 4.04
N ALA A 48 -9.93 15.35 4.68
CA ALA A 48 -10.20 16.61 3.99
C ALA A 48 -8.92 17.19 3.38
N PHE A 49 -7.80 17.10 4.10
CA PHE A 49 -6.48 17.51 3.61
C PHE A 49 -5.99 16.67 2.42
N ASP A 50 -6.16 15.34 2.45
CA ASP A 50 -5.74 14.47 1.33
C ASP A 50 -6.62 14.63 0.08
N ASN A 51 -7.85 15.14 0.22
CA ASN A 51 -8.77 15.38 -0.90
C ASN A 51 -8.83 16.87 -1.29
N ASP A 52 -7.82 17.65 -0.92
CA ASP A 52 -7.70 19.04 -1.36
C ASP A 52 -7.09 19.05 -2.78
N PRO A 53 -7.89 19.38 -3.82
CA PRO A 53 -7.41 19.32 -5.19
C PRO A 53 -6.33 20.36 -5.47
N GLU A 54 -6.32 21.50 -4.77
CA GLU A 54 -5.31 22.53 -4.99
C GLU A 54 -3.92 22.04 -4.57
N ILE A 55 -3.86 21.29 -3.46
CA ILE A 55 -2.62 20.69 -2.96
C ILE A 55 -2.17 19.55 -3.88
N GLU A 56 -3.10 18.68 -4.28
CA GLU A 56 -2.81 17.55 -5.17
C GLU A 56 -2.28 18.03 -6.53
N ASP A 57 -2.97 18.98 -7.17
CA ASP A 57 -2.60 19.51 -8.47
C ASP A 57 -1.24 20.22 -8.42
N ALA A 58 -1.00 21.07 -7.41
CA ALA A 58 0.27 21.79 -7.25
C ALA A 58 1.46 20.84 -7.02
N LEU A 59 1.27 19.79 -6.21
CA LEU A 59 2.30 18.77 -6.00
C LEU A 59 2.56 17.98 -7.29
N CYS A 60 1.50 17.55 -7.98
CA CYS A 60 1.63 16.80 -9.24
C CYS A 60 2.34 17.61 -10.33
N GLU A 61 1.98 18.88 -10.51
CA GLU A 61 2.61 19.79 -11.47
C GLU A 61 4.11 19.96 -11.17
N CYS A 62 4.47 20.28 -9.92
CA CYS A 62 5.87 20.44 -9.52
C CYS A 62 6.69 19.16 -9.76
N MET A 63 6.13 18.00 -9.40
CA MET A 63 6.82 16.73 -9.59
C MET A 63 6.94 16.30 -11.05
N ALA A 64 5.96 16.66 -11.90
CA ALA A 64 6.07 16.48 -13.34
C ALA A 64 7.24 17.31 -13.90
N ASP A 65 7.38 18.56 -13.46
CA ASP A 65 8.49 19.44 -13.84
C ASP A 65 9.86 18.91 -13.40
N ILE A 66 9.96 18.39 -12.17
CA ILE A 66 11.20 17.78 -11.66
C ILE A 66 11.54 16.52 -12.47
N SER A 67 10.55 15.68 -12.73
CA SER A 67 10.71 14.46 -13.53
C SER A 67 11.17 14.77 -14.96
N ALA A 68 10.57 15.79 -15.60
CA ALA A 68 10.96 16.24 -16.94
C ALA A 68 12.42 16.73 -16.99
N LYS A 69 12.88 17.45 -15.95
CA LYS A 69 14.28 17.91 -15.84
C LYS A 69 15.25 16.74 -15.62
N LYS A 70 14.80 15.68 -14.93
CA LYS A 70 15.59 14.48 -14.64
C LYS A 70 15.49 13.39 -15.72
N ALA A 71 14.73 13.59 -16.80
CA ALA A 71 14.49 12.59 -17.85
C ALA A 71 15.76 12.09 -18.57
N PHE A 72 16.90 12.77 -18.40
CA PHE A 72 18.20 12.39 -18.97
C PHE A 72 19.31 12.15 -17.91
N PRO A 73 19.23 11.13 -17.05
CA PRO A 73 20.34 10.82 -16.15
C PRO A 73 21.44 10.00 -16.86
N ASP A 74 22.69 10.34 -16.58
CA ASP A 74 23.92 9.59 -16.90
C ASP A 74 23.82 8.09 -16.54
N GLU A 75 24.54 7.27 -17.32
CA GLU A 75 24.90 5.84 -17.14
C GLU A 75 24.43 5.20 -15.80
N PHE A 76 23.14 4.89 -15.71
CA PHE A 76 22.53 4.35 -14.49
C PHE A 76 22.92 2.89 -14.28
N ASN A 77 23.65 2.59 -13.20
CA ASN A 77 23.95 1.21 -12.77
C ASN A 77 23.18 0.85 -11.48
N PRO A 78 22.03 0.15 -11.60
CA PRO A 78 21.18 -0.21 -10.47
C PRO A 78 21.93 -1.01 -9.38
N ARG A 79 22.81 -1.94 -9.78
CA ARG A 79 23.59 -2.77 -8.87
C ARG A 79 24.59 -1.95 -8.04
N LYS A 80 25.23 -0.95 -8.66
CA LYS A 80 26.16 -0.03 -7.96
C LYS A 80 25.42 0.81 -6.92
N LYS A 81 24.23 1.32 -7.26
CA LYS A 81 23.37 2.11 -6.35
C LYS A 81 22.87 1.28 -5.17
N MET A 82 22.39 0.05 -5.43
CA MET A 82 22.04 -0.91 -4.37
C MET A 82 23.22 -1.18 -3.42
N HIS A 83 24.40 -1.47 -3.97
CA HIS A 83 25.59 -1.69 -3.14
C HIS A 83 25.97 -0.45 -2.31
N THR A 84 25.83 0.76 -2.88
CA THR A 84 26.05 2.01 -2.14
C THR A 84 25.06 2.15 -0.98
N ALA A 85 23.76 1.90 -1.21
CA ALA A 85 22.74 1.96 -0.17
C ALA A 85 23.04 0.96 0.97
N MET A 86 23.35 -0.29 0.64
CA MET A 86 23.63 -1.35 1.62
C MET A 86 24.91 -1.11 2.44
N ARG A 87 25.95 -0.53 1.81
CA ARG A 87 27.27 -0.39 2.45
C ARG A 87 27.42 0.89 3.25
N TRP A 88 26.79 1.98 2.81
CA TRP A 88 27.03 3.31 3.35
C TRP A 88 25.83 3.95 4.02
N ILE A 89 24.60 3.51 3.72
CA ILE A 89 23.37 4.15 4.21
C ILE A 89 22.64 3.22 5.19
N PHE A 90 22.18 2.06 4.73
CA PHE A 90 21.47 1.07 5.55
C PHE A 90 22.44 -0.01 6.03
N ARG A 91 23.29 0.35 7.00
CA ARG A 91 24.41 -0.49 7.48
C ARG A 91 23.93 -1.54 8.47
N LYS A 92 24.82 -2.49 8.77
CA LYS A 92 24.50 -3.59 9.70
C LYS A 92 24.02 -3.03 11.07
N PRO A 93 22.95 -3.58 11.67
CA PRO A 93 22.34 -3.05 12.90
C PRO A 93 23.29 -2.85 14.08
N ASN A 94 24.25 -3.78 14.27
CA ASN A 94 25.17 -3.75 15.41
C ASN A 94 26.45 -2.94 15.15
N SER A 95 26.50 -2.19 14.03
CA SER A 95 27.69 -1.42 13.64
C SER A 95 27.39 0.07 13.68
N GLU A 96 26.59 0.55 12.73
CA GLU A 96 26.39 1.99 12.51
C GLU A 96 24.95 2.35 12.07
N GLY A 97 24.02 1.38 12.08
CA GLY A 97 22.61 1.60 11.80
C GLY A 97 22.34 2.30 10.46
N ILE A 98 21.42 3.26 10.48
CA ILE A 98 21.04 4.09 9.33
C ILE A 98 21.88 5.38 9.35
N ASP A 99 22.46 5.76 8.21
CA ASP A 99 22.90 7.14 7.99
C ASP A 99 21.68 8.01 7.62
N PHE A 100 21.04 8.61 8.62
CA PHE A 100 19.81 9.39 8.45
C PHE A 100 19.98 10.60 7.53
N SER A 101 21.18 11.17 7.45
CA SER A 101 21.47 12.31 6.56
C SER A 101 21.33 11.94 5.08
N ARG A 102 21.52 10.67 4.74
CA ARG A 102 21.47 10.13 3.37
C ARG A 102 20.34 9.13 3.16
N ALA A 103 19.46 8.96 4.15
CA ALA A 103 18.47 7.89 4.11
C ALA A 103 17.46 8.06 2.98
N MET A 104 17.08 9.31 2.66
CA MET A 104 16.17 9.61 1.55
C MET A 104 16.81 9.27 0.19
N ASP A 105 18.08 9.62 -0.03
CA ASP A 105 18.83 9.20 -1.22
C ASP A 105 18.93 7.67 -1.30
N GLY A 106 19.11 7.02 -0.15
CA GLY A 106 19.12 5.57 -0.04
C GLY A 106 17.81 4.94 -0.52
N LEU A 107 16.66 5.51 -0.14
CA LEU A 107 15.36 5.06 -0.63
C LEU A 107 15.25 5.22 -2.15
N GLU A 108 15.68 6.35 -2.72
CA GLU A 108 15.71 6.56 -4.17
C GLU A 108 16.54 5.49 -4.90
N TYR A 109 17.70 5.11 -4.33
CA TYR A 109 18.56 4.09 -4.93
C TYR A 109 17.87 2.72 -4.95
N LEU A 110 17.09 2.42 -3.92
CA LEU A 110 16.32 1.18 -3.79
C LEU A 110 15.10 1.19 -4.73
N ASP A 111 14.37 2.30 -4.81
CA ASP A 111 13.25 2.51 -5.73
C ASP A 111 13.70 2.37 -7.20
N SER A 112 14.89 2.89 -7.53
CA SER A 112 15.47 2.79 -8.86
C SER A 112 15.84 1.33 -9.23
N MET A 113 16.38 0.57 -8.27
CA MET A 113 16.66 -0.86 -8.45
C MET A 113 15.37 -1.65 -8.68
N GLU A 114 14.32 -1.36 -7.91
CA GLU A 114 13.02 -2.02 -8.04
C GLU A 114 12.34 -1.69 -9.37
N THR A 115 12.43 -0.44 -9.81
CA THR A 115 11.96 -0.02 -11.14
C THR A 115 12.65 -0.83 -12.23
N HIS A 116 13.98 -0.93 -12.19
CA HIS A 116 14.75 -1.73 -13.13
C HIS A 116 14.31 -3.20 -13.13
N ARG A 117 14.19 -3.81 -11.94
CA ARG A 117 13.73 -5.19 -11.77
C ARG A 117 12.35 -5.42 -12.39
N ARG A 118 11.38 -4.54 -12.12
CA ARG A 118 10.01 -4.67 -12.66
C ARG A 118 9.99 -4.54 -14.18
N ARG A 119 10.76 -3.60 -14.74
CA ARG A 119 10.89 -3.42 -16.20
C ARG A 119 11.49 -4.66 -16.86
N LEU A 120 12.53 -5.24 -16.28
CA LEU A 120 13.13 -6.48 -16.80
C LEU A 120 12.14 -7.63 -16.81
N VAL A 121 11.40 -7.83 -15.71
CA VAL A 121 10.38 -8.89 -15.64
C VAL A 121 9.27 -8.64 -16.67
N ALA A 122 8.75 -7.41 -16.77
CA ALA A 122 7.71 -7.06 -17.73
C ALA A 122 8.16 -7.32 -19.18
N ALA A 123 9.38 -6.88 -19.54
CA ALA A 123 9.96 -7.12 -20.86
C ALA A 123 10.14 -8.63 -21.14
N THR A 124 10.60 -9.39 -20.15
CA THR A 124 10.77 -10.84 -20.27
C THR A 124 9.44 -11.56 -20.43
N THR A 125 8.42 -11.19 -19.64
CA THR A 125 7.07 -11.73 -19.76
C THR A 125 6.47 -11.43 -21.13
N LEU A 126 6.61 -10.21 -21.63
CA LEU A 126 6.15 -9.84 -22.96
C LEU A 126 6.87 -10.66 -24.04
N ALA A 127 8.20 -10.79 -23.94
CA ALA A 127 8.98 -11.60 -24.88
C ALA A 127 8.54 -13.07 -24.87
N MET A 128 8.29 -13.66 -23.71
CA MET A 128 7.78 -15.03 -23.57
C MET A 128 6.38 -15.21 -24.18
N LEU A 129 5.49 -14.21 -24.06
CA LEU A 129 4.16 -14.24 -24.66
C LEU A 129 4.20 -14.15 -26.20
N THR A 130 5.14 -13.37 -26.74
CA THR A 130 5.30 -13.19 -28.21
C THR A 130 6.22 -14.23 -28.86
N GLY A 131 7.01 -14.94 -28.05
CA GLY A 131 8.02 -15.89 -28.49
C GLY A 131 7.51 -17.32 -28.63
N VAL A 132 8.45 -18.25 -28.82
CA VAL A 132 8.15 -19.68 -28.83
C VAL A 132 7.73 -20.12 -27.42
N PRO A 133 6.68 -20.94 -27.26
CA PRO A 133 6.25 -21.40 -25.94
C PRO A 133 7.37 -22.12 -25.19
N ASP A 134 7.77 -21.56 -24.04
CA ASP A 134 8.64 -22.19 -23.07
C ASP A 134 7.86 -22.46 -21.79
N ALA A 135 7.81 -23.72 -21.36
CA ALA A 135 7.08 -24.14 -20.17
C ALA A 135 7.91 -24.02 -18.88
N HIS A 136 9.23 -23.81 -18.97
CA HIS A 136 10.13 -23.90 -17.82
C HIS A 136 10.33 -22.56 -17.09
N HIS A 137 10.68 -21.49 -17.81
CA HIS A 137 11.04 -20.22 -17.19
C HIS A 137 9.85 -19.42 -16.62
N PRO A 138 8.64 -19.39 -17.23
CA PRO A 138 7.53 -18.60 -16.71
C PRO A 138 7.15 -18.86 -15.24
N PRO A 139 6.96 -20.11 -14.76
CA PRO A 139 6.61 -20.36 -13.36
C PRO A 139 7.74 -19.97 -12.39
N ILE A 140 9.00 -20.14 -12.80
CA ILE A 140 10.17 -19.80 -11.99
C ILE A 140 10.27 -18.27 -11.84
N ILE A 141 10.13 -17.53 -12.95
CA ILE A 141 10.15 -16.06 -12.94
C ILE A 141 9.01 -15.51 -12.08
N ALA A 142 7.80 -16.08 -12.19
CA ALA A 142 6.65 -15.65 -11.40
C ALA A 142 6.89 -15.85 -9.89
N GLU A 143 7.45 -16.99 -9.48
CA GLU A 143 7.74 -17.26 -8.07
C GLU A 143 8.84 -16.35 -7.53
N LEU A 144 9.93 -16.18 -8.27
CA LEU A 144 11.00 -15.27 -7.89
C LEU A 144 10.48 -13.82 -7.80
N GLN A 145 9.68 -13.38 -8.78
CA GLN A 145 9.04 -12.06 -8.73
C GLN A 145 8.20 -11.88 -7.46
N ARG A 146 7.41 -12.89 -7.08
CA ARG A 146 6.57 -12.86 -5.87
C ARG A 146 7.42 -12.71 -4.61
N GLN A 147 8.45 -13.54 -4.47
CA GLN A 147 9.36 -13.51 -3.31
C GLN A 147 10.09 -12.18 -3.21
N THR A 148 10.67 -11.72 -4.32
CA THR A 148 11.45 -10.49 -4.36
C THR A 148 10.57 -9.26 -4.13
N ALA A 149 9.35 -9.23 -4.68
CA ALA A 149 8.40 -8.16 -4.41
C ALA A 149 7.96 -8.13 -2.93
N PHE A 150 7.81 -9.29 -2.29
CA PHE A 150 7.52 -9.36 -0.86
C PHE A 150 8.68 -8.80 -0.03
N ARG A 151 9.94 -9.19 -0.32
CA ARG A 151 11.12 -8.64 0.36
C ARG A 151 11.24 -7.13 0.18
N TYR A 152 10.99 -6.64 -1.03
CA TYR A 152 10.93 -5.22 -1.32
C TYR A 152 10.02 -4.47 -0.36
N ARG A 153 8.76 -4.92 -0.26
CA ARG A 153 7.78 -4.29 0.63
C ARG A 153 8.23 -4.30 2.08
N GLN A 154 8.78 -5.42 2.56
CA GLN A 154 9.24 -5.56 3.95
C GLN A 154 10.32 -4.55 4.31
N PHE A 155 11.44 -4.51 3.58
CA PHE A 155 12.52 -3.60 3.94
C PHE A 155 12.14 -2.14 3.68
N HIS A 156 11.39 -1.88 2.61
CA HIS A 156 11.07 -0.52 2.22
C HIS A 156 10.12 0.14 3.21
N MET A 157 9.10 -0.58 3.70
CA MET A 157 8.25 -0.11 4.81
C MET A 157 9.06 0.08 6.09
N GLY A 158 9.91 -0.88 6.44
CA GLY A 158 10.71 -0.80 7.66
C GLY A 158 11.67 0.38 7.69
N PHE A 159 12.41 0.63 6.60
CA PHE A 159 13.30 1.79 6.50
C PHE A 159 12.52 3.11 6.58
N ARG A 160 11.39 3.23 5.88
CA ARG A 160 10.52 4.43 5.96
C ARG A 160 10.05 4.68 7.40
N ALA A 161 9.59 3.66 8.11
CA ALA A 161 9.20 3.81 9.52
C ALA A 161 10.39 4.13 10.44
N CYS A 162 11.56 3.53 10.23
CA CYS A 162 12.75 3.85 11.03
C CYS A 162 13.22 5.29 10.82
N ILE A 163 13.20 5.82 9.59
CA ILE A 163 13.54 7.21 9.29
C ILE A 163 12.55 8.16 9.98
N LEU A 164 11.26 7.87 9.90
CA LEU A 164 10.23 8.67 10.57
C LEU A 164 10.39 8.63 12.11
N MET A 165 10.73 7.47 12.66
CA MET A 165 10.92 7.31 14.10
C MET A 165 12.13 8.05 14.64
N GLU A 166 13.18 8.24 13.84
CA GLU A 166 14.30 9.11 14.22
C GLU A 166 13.80 10.53 14.48
N ASP A 167 13.07 11.11 13.54
CA ASP A 167 12.51 12.46 13.65
C ASP A 167 11.51 12.59 14.82
N LEU A 168 10.72 11.54 15.09
CA LEU A 168 9.78 11.50 16.21
C LEU A 168 10.46 11.38 17.57
N SER A 169 11.66 10.79 17.62
CA SER A 169 12.39 10.54 18.87
C SER A 169 13.27 11.70 19.33
N GLN A 170 13.50 12.70 18.46
CA GLN A 170 14.29 13.89 18.78
C GLN A 170 13.61 14.76 19.84
N VAL A 171 14.42 15.32 20.74
CA VAL A 171 13.99 16.14 21.88
C VAL A 171 14.86 17.40 21.96
N GLY A 172 14.29 18.52 22.40
CA GLY A 172 15.01 19.78 22.59
C GLY A 172 15.10 20.61 21.31
N ASP A 173 16.14 21.44 21.21
CA ASP A 173 16.31 22.42 20.12
C ASP A 173 16.52 21.79 18.74
N GLU A 174 16.92 20.51 18.69
CA GLU A 174 17.09 19.74 17.44
C GLU A 174 15.77 19.17 16.91
N ARG A 175 14.68 19.26 17.69
CA ARG A 175 13.39 18.67 17.32
C ARG A 175 12.70 19.48 16.23
N LYS A 176 12.39 18.81 15.13
CA LYS A 176 11.53 19.32 14.06
C LYS A 176 10.14 19.70 14.57
N SER A 177 9.58 20.76 14.01
CA SER A 177 8.18 21.14 14.23
C SER A 177 7.21 20.04 13.76
N ALA A 178 5.98 20.06 14.27
CA ALA A 178 4.95 19.10 13.84
C ALA A 178 4.69 19.17 12.33
N ALA A 179 4.77 20.37 11.73
CA ALA A 179 4.61 20.55 10.29
C ALA A 179 5.77 19.91 9.50
N GLU A 180 7.01 20.09 9.94
CA GLU A 180 8.19 19.44 9.33
C GLU A 180 8.14 17.91 9.47
N ILE A 181 7.69 17.39 10.62
CA ILE A 181 7.50 15.93 10.79
C ILE A 181 6.38 15.42 9.87
N MET A 182 5.30 16.18 9.68
CA MET A 182 4.25 15.83 8.72
C MET A 182 4.71 15.94 7.26
N ALA A 183 5.64 16.86 6.94
CA ALA A 183 6.31 16.92 5.63
C ALA A 183 7.12 15.65 5.39
N ARG A 184 7.96 15.25 6.36
CA ARG A 184 8.68 13.98 6.35
C ARG A 184 7.72 12.81 6.18
N PHE A 185 6.64 12.76 6.97
CA PHE A 185 5.64 11.71 6.88
C PHE A 185 5.03 11.63 5.48
N ASN A 186 4.57 12.74 4.89
CA ASN A 186 3.96 12.73 3.56
C ASN A 186 4.94 12.33 2.46
N SER A 187 6.25 12.54 2.65
CA SER A 187 7.29 12.06 1.72
C SER A 187 7.57 10.55 1.85
N LEU A 188 7.55 10.03 3.08
CA LEU A 188 7.78 8.61 3.39
C LEU A 188 6.53 7.76 3.19
N PHE A 189 5.35 8.35 3.35
CA PHE A 189 4.06 7.70 3.27
C PHE A 189 3.08 8.56 2.44
N PRO A 190 3.37 8.83 1.14
CA PRO A 190 2.50 9.63 0.27
C PRO A 190 1.07 9.06 0.19
N ALA A 191 0.10 9.98 0.06
CA ALA A 191 -1.32 9.68 -0.07
C ALA A 191 -1.67 9.05 -1.42
N PHE A 192 -0.99 9.49 -2.47
CA PHE A 192 -1.20 9.09 -3.84
C PHE A 192 0.16 8.90 -4.52
N THR A 193 0.14 8.08 -5.56
CA THR A 193 1.32 7.78 -6.37
C THR A 193 1.46 8.84 -7.45
N ILE A 194 2.60 9.53 -7.46
CA ILE A 194 2.91 10.50 -8.50
C ILE A 194 3.64 9.76 -9.62
N LEU A 195 2.96 9.54 -10.74
CA LEU A 195 3.51 8.89 -11.92
C LEU A 195 3.84 9.97 -12.96
N ALA A 196 5.07 9.98 -13.48
CA ALA A 196 5.49 10.98 -14.46
C ALA A 196 5.20 10.51 -15.89
N ASP A 197 5.39 9.22 -16.17
CA ASP A 197 5.18 8.62 -17.49
C ASP A 197 4.19 7.43 -17.45
N SER A 198 3.63 7.06 -18.61
CA SER A 198 2.78 5.86 -18.75
C SER A 198 3.50 4.55 -18.40
N ASP A 199 4.83 4.57 -18.43
CA ASP A 199 5.69 3.43 -18.14
C ASP A 199 6.17 3.41 -16.67
N ASP A 200 5.78 4.43 -15.87
CA ASP A 200 6.08 4.44 -14.45
C ASP A 200 5.18 3.47 -13.69
N VAL A 201 5.73 2.84 -12.67
CA VAL A 201 5.06 1.81 -11.88
C VAL A 201 4.94 2.28 -10.45
N ASP A 202 3.78 2.06 -9.85
CA ASP A 202 3.57 2.31 -8.43
C ASP A 202 4.47 1.43 -7.54
N LEU A 203 5.36 2.08 -6.79
CA LEU A 203 6.29 1.43 -5.87
C LEU A 203 5.82 1.47 -4.41
N ILE A 204 4.66 2.06 -4.12
CA ILE A 204 4.13 2.18 -2.77
C ILE A 204 3.98 0.77 -2.15
N PRO A 205 4.67 0.47 -1.03
CA PRO A 205 4.71 -0.88 -0.50
C PRO A 205 3.58 -1.19 0.49
N TYR A 206 2.71 -0.22 0.80
CA TYR A 206 1.66 -0.29 1.83
C TYR A 206 0.27 -0.02 1.24
N SER A 207 -0.78 -0.42 1.97
CA SER A 207 -2.16 -0.09 1.62
C SER A 207 -2.56 1.30 2.12
N THR A 208 -3.63 1.87 1.55
CA THR A 208 -4.22 3.14 2.01
C THR A 208 -4.64 3.06 3.49
N GLY A 209 -5.28 1.96 3.91
CA GLY A 209 -5.67 1.77 5.30
C GLY A 209 -4.49 1.68 6.29
N LEU A 210 -3.37 1.06 5.87
CA LEU A 210 -2.14 1.03 6.68
C LEU A 210 -1.56 2.44 6.81
N ARG A 211 -1.45 3.17 5.69
CA ARG A 211 -1.00 4.56 5.68
C ARG A 211 -1.83 5.42 6.64
N ASP A 212 -3.15 5.34 6.58
CA ASP A 212 -4.05 6.14 7.41
C ASP A 212 -3.89 5.83 8.90
N SER A 213 -3.62 4.56 9.24
CA SER A 213 -3.36 4.11 10.61
C SER A 213 -2.03 4.66 11.15
N VAL A 214 -0.98 4.64 10.34
CA VAL A 214 0.32 5.24 10.67
C VAL A 214 0.17 6.75 10.82
N ARG A 215 -0.48 7.42 9.86
CA ARG A 215 -0.69 8.87 9.86
C ARG A 215 -1.44 9.32 11.10
N PHE A 216 -2.52 8.63 11.45
CA PHE A 216 -3.28 8.91 12.64
C PHE A 216 -2.43 8.77 13.90
N SER A 217 -1.65 7.68 14.00
CA SER A 217 -0.76 7.44 15.15
C SER A 217 0.30 8.55 15.31
N VAL A 218 0.89 8.99 14.20
CA VAL A 218 1.86 10.09 14.15
C VAL A 218 1.19 11.40 14.56
N TYR A 219 0.04 11.72 13.97
CA TYR A 219 -0.70 12.95 14.29
C TYR A 219 -1.10 13.01 15.77
N GLU A 220 -1.68 11.92 16.30
CA GLU A 220 -2.04 11.80 17.71
C GLU A 220 -0.83 11.99 18.63
N HIS A 221 0.33 11.42 18.28
CA HIS A 221 1.57 11.62 19.02
C HIS A 221 2.00 13.09 18.99
N LEU A 222 2.02 13.73 17.82
CA LEU A 222 2.43 15.13 17.67
C LEU A 222 1.51 16.10 18.43
N MET A 223 0.23 15.79 18.54
CA MET A 223 -0.77 16.61 19.26
C MET A 223 -0.89 16.28 20.76
N SER A 224 -0.08 15.35 21.27
CA SER A 224 -0.07 15.02 22.70
C SER A 224 0.57 16.13 23.55
N ASP A 225 0.23 16.18 24.83
CA ASP A 225 0.74 17.21 25.74
C ASP A 225 2.27 17.12 25.95
N ASP A 226 2.81 15.90 25.98
CA ASP A 226 4.25 15.63 26.12
C ASP A 226 4.69 14.48 25.19
N PRO A 227 4.91 14.77 23.89
CA PRO A 227 5.38 13.80 22.91
C PRO A 227 6.82 13.32 23.20
N ALA A 228 7.61 14.10 23.92
CA ALA A 228 8.99 13.73 24.28
C ALA A 228 9.03 12.75 25.46
N SER A 229 7.93 12.59 26.20
CA SER A 229 7.87 11.64 27.32
C SER A 229 8.22 10.22 26.89
N VAL A 230 8.92 9.49 27.76
CA VAL A 230 9.27 8.08 27.54
C VAL A 230 8.02 7.23 27.26
N GLN A 231 6.89 7.58 27.88
CA GLN A 231 5.62 6.90 27.66
C GLN A 231 5.07 7.17 26.25
N ALA A 232 5.06 8.43 25.79
CA ALA A 232 4.61 8.78 24.44
C ALA A 232 5.51 8.16 23.37
N GLN A 233 6.83 8.19 23.56
CA GLN A 233 7.82 7.57 22.68
C GLN A 233 7.63 6.05 22.57
N ARG A 234 7.42 5.38 23.71
CA ARG A 234 7.13 3.94 23.72
C ARG A 234 5.79 3.62 23.06
N ALA A 235 4.78 4.48 23.25
CA ALA A 235 3.46 4.30 22.64
C ALA A 235 3.51 4.42 21.11
N ILE A 236 4.17 5.45 20.56
CA ILE A 236 4.28 5.60 19.10
C ILE A 236 5.13 4.49 18.50
N HIS A 237 6.23 4.08 19.15
CA HIS A 237 7.02 2.94 18.71
C HIS A 237 6.19 1.65 18.65
N MET A 238 5.36 1.39 19.67
CA MET A 238 4.45 0.23 19.69
C MET A 238 3.40 0.32 18.57
N LYS A 239 2.81 1.50 18.36
CA LYS A 239 1.82 1.72 17.30
C LYS A 239 2.41 1.46 15.90
N LEU A 240 3.61 1.97 15.63
CA LEU A 240 4.23 1.82 14.31
C LEU A 240 4.74 0.40 14.04
N PHE A 241 5.50 -0.21 14.95
CA PHE A 241 6.16 -1.48 14.66
C PHE A 241 5.36 -2.71 15.08
N CYS A 242 4.40 -2.58 16.00
CA CYS A 242 3.61 -3.74 16.46
C CYS A 242 2.16 -3.67 15.96
N TRP A 243 1.47 -2.54 16.09
CA TRP A 243 0.06 -2.47 15.69
C TRP A 243 -0.11 -2.33 14.17
N CYS A 244 0.75 -1.54 13.54
CA CYS A 244 0.79 -1.43 12.09
C CYS A 244 1.59 -2.56 11.42
N ASP A 245 2.14 -3.51 12.19
CA ASP A 245 2.94 -4.65 11.72
C ASP A 245 4.09 -4.25 10.78
N ILE A 246 4.72 -3.10 11.04
CA ILE A 246 5.85 -2.63 10.24
C ILE A 246 7.15 -3.29 10.75
N PRO A 247 7.99 -3.86 9.86
CA PRO A 247 9.25 -4.46 10.27
C PRO A 247 10.18 -3.44 10.94
N GLY A 248 10.78 -3.84 12.06
CA GLY A 248 11.86 -3.06 12.69
C GLY A 248 13.15 -3.08 11.86
N TYR A 249 14.13 -2.25 12.22
CA TYR A 249 15.34 -2.07 11.42
C TYR A 249 16.09 -3.38 11.11
N VAL A 250 16.24 -4.27 12.10
CA VAL A 250 16.93 -5.55 11.92
C VAL A 250 16.25 -6.41 10.86
N GLN A 251 14.93 -6.53 10.92
CA GLN A 251 14.14 -7.32 9.98
C GLN A 251 14.17 -6.69 8.58
N ALA A 252 14.07 -5.36 8.50
CA ALA A 252 14.17 -4.61 7.25
C ALA A 252 15.55 -4.81 6.60
N TRP A 253 16.62 -4.69 7.38
CA TRP A 253 17.99 -4.90 6.90
C TRP A 253 18.19 -6.32 6.35
N GLU A 254 17.73 -7.35 7.08
CA GLU A 254 17.82 -8.73 6.58
C GLU A 254 16.98 -8.95 5.30
N ALA A 255 15.80 -8.35 5.22
CA ALA A 255 14.96 -8.41 4.02
C ALA A 255 15.65 -7.74 2.82
N MET A 256 16.35 -6.62 3.02
CA MET A 256 17.16 -5.96 1.98
C MET A 256 18.32 -6.85 1.52
N MET A 257 19.02 -7.52 2.44
CA MET A 257 20.10 -8.45 2.09
C MET A 257 19.57 -9.60 1.22
N ARG A 258 18.47 -10.25 1.62
CA ARG A 258 17.82 -11.32 0.85
C ARG A 258 17.33 -10.83 -0.50
N TYR A 259 16.69 -9.66 -0.54
CA TYR A 259 16.27 -9.01 -1.79
C TYR A 259 17.45 -8.86 -2.76
N SER A 260 18.60 -8.37 -2.30
CA SER A 260 19.77 -8.18 -3.17
C SER A 260 20.26 -9.47 -3.84
N GLU A 261 20.12 -10.62 -3.18
CA GLU A 261 20.47 -11.92 -3.73
C GLU A 261 19.38 -12.46 -4.66
N GLU A 262 18.12 -12.33 -4.27
CA GLU A 262 16.96 -12.77 -5.07
C GLU A 262 16.86 -12.00 -6.38
N VAL A 263 17.15 -10.69 -6.38
CA VAL A 263 17.16 -9.91 -7.62
C VAL A 263 18.24 -10.38 -8.58
N LYS A 264 19.44 -10.71 -8.10
CA LYS A 264 20.50 -11.26 -8.96
C LYS A 264 20.08 -12.58 -9.60
N LYS A 265 19.42 -13.45 -8.83
CA LYS A 265 18.89 -14.73 -9.34
C LYS A 265 17.81 -14.47 -10.40
N LEU A 266 16.83 -13.62 -10.09
CA LEU A 266 15.76 -13.24 -11.01
C LEU A 266 16.31 -12.64 -12.31
N GLU A 267 17.27 -11.73 -12.23
CA GLU A 267 17.91 -11.10 -13.38
C GLU A 267 18.60 -12.14 -14.27
N ASN A 268 19.39 -13.05 -13.69
CA ASN A 268 20.03 -14.13 -14.43
C ASN A 268 19.00 -15.03 -15.12
N THR A 269 17.94 -15.44 -14.42
CA THR A 269 16.87 -16.27 -15.00
C THR A 269 16.12 -15.55 -16.13
N CYS A 270 15.89 -14.24 -16.01
CA CYS A 270 15.28 -13.46 -17.08
C CYS A 270 16.18 -13.40 -18.32
N LEU A 271 17.48 -13.16 -18.14
CA LEU A 271 18.46 -13.12 -19.23
C LEU A 271 18.62 -14.48 -19.91
N GLU A 272 18.59 -15.58 -19.14
CA GLU A 272 18.58 -16.95 -19.68
C GLU A 272 17.35 -17.20 -20.55
N ALA A 273 16.16 -16.84 -20.07
CA ALA A 273 14.91 -16.97 -20.81
C ALA A 273 14.93 -16.15 -22.12
N LEU A 274 15.35 -14.88 -22.05
CA LEU A 274 15.51 -14.02 -23.22
C LEU A 274 16.52 -14.61 -24.22
N GLY A 275 17.64 -15.14 -23.75
CA GLY A 275 18.63 -15.79 -24.60
C GLY A 275 18.11 -17.07 -25.28
N VAL A 276 17.23 -17.83 -24.63
CA VAL A 276 16.55 -18.98 -25.27
C VAL A 276 15.65 -18.50 -26.39
N ILE A 277 14.84 -17.47 -26.14
CA ILE A 277 13.92 -16.88 -27.13
C ILE A 277 14.70 -16.35 -28.34
N GLU A 278 15.79 -15.63 -28.11
CA GLU A 278 16.63 -15.07 -29.17
C GLU A 278 17.26 -16.17 -30.04
N ARG A 279 17.84 -17.22 -29.44
CA ARG A 279 18.42 -18.35 -30.17
C ARG A 279 17.39 -19.10 -31.02
N MET A 280 16.17 -19.27 -30.50
CA MET A 280 15.08 -19.92 -31.24
C MET A 280 14.56 -19.05 -32.38
N SER A 281 14.50 -17.72 -32.19
CA SER A 281 14.14 -16.77 -33.25
C SER A 281 15.13 -16.81 -34.44
N ILE A 282 16.43 -16.91 -34.15
CA ILE A 282 17.47 -17.03 -35.18
C ILE A 282 17.42 -18.38 -35.91
N GLY A 283 17.05 -19.46 -35.20
CA GLY A 283 16.89 -20.81 -35.76
C GLY A 283 15.68 -21.01 -36.68
N VAL A 284 14.74 -20.07 -36.71
CA VAL A 284 13.48 -20.13 -37.48
C VAL A 284 13.52 -19.27 -38.76
N ARG A 285 14.69 -18.75 -39.17
CA ARG A 285 14.82 -18.29 -40.57
C ARG A 285 14.73 -19.51 -41.49
N PRO A 286 13.77 -19.58 -42.44
CA PRO A 286 13.81 -20.62 -43.45
C PRO A 286 15.14 -20.50 -44.16
N ARG A 287 15.84 -21.63 -44.29
CA ARG A 287 16.94 -21.81 -45.22
C ARG A 287 16.36 -21.74 -46.64
N GLY A 288 15.95 -20.54 -47.04
CA GLY A 288 15.71 -20.21 -48.43
C GLY A 288 17.05 -20.36 -49.14
N SER A 289 17.11 -21.29 -50.08
CA SER A 289 18.25 -21.43 -50.97
C SER A 289 18.51 -20.08 -51.65
N SER A 290 19.61 -19.44 -51.28
CA SER A 290 20.24 -18.41 -52.09
C SER A 290 21.69 -18.82 -52.24
N THR A 291 21.93 -19.57 -53.29
CA THR A 291 23.25 -19.80 -53.88
C THR A 291 23.95 -18.45 -54.06
N GLY A 292 25.14 -18.32 -53.49
CA GLY A 292 26.15 -17.34 -53.89
C GLY A 292 25.99 -15.90 -53.40
N SER A 293 26.86 -15.49 -52.49
CA SER A 293 27.92 -14.51 -52.84
C SER A 293 28.77 -14.22 -51.61
N SER A 294 30.08 -14.45 -51.74
CA SER A 294 31.09 -13.98 -50.80
C SER A 294 31.17 -12.46 -50.81
N PHE A 295 31.38 -11.83 -49.65
CA PHE A 295 32.48 -10.86 -49.55
C PHE A 295 32.93 -10.67 -48.10
N VAL A 296 34.23 -10.46 -47.99
CA VAL A 296 35.05 -10.27 -46.80
C VAL A 296 34.91 -8.83 -46.29
N ALA A 297 35.21 -8.61 -45.01
CA ALA A 297 35.23 -7.32 -44.34
C ALA A 297 36.05 -6.23 -45.07
N VAL A 298 35.56 -4.98 -45.02
CA VAL A 298 36.41 -3.77 -44.96
C VAL A 298 35.77 -2.76 -43.99
N SER A 299 36.59 -2.26 -43.09
CA SER A 299 36.31 -1.18 -42.14
C SER A 299 36.63 0.19 -42.77
N SER A 300 35.96 1.23 -42.25
CA SER A 300 36.28 2.68 -42.31
C SER A 300 35.45 3.55 -43.25
N GLY A 301 34.84 4.60 -42.65
CA GLY A 301 34.87 5.95 -43.23
C GLY A 301 33.58 6.52 -43.82
N SER A 302 32.84 7.25 -42.97
CA SER A 302 32.30 8.61 -43.21
C SER A 302 31.29 8.91 -44.35
N LYS A 303 30.36 9.80 -43.97
CA LYS A 303 29.51 10.74 -44.75
C LYS A 303 28.12 10.27 -45.20
N SER A 304 27.13 10.95 -44.61
CA SER A 304 25.74 11.07 -45.06
C SER A 304 25.64 11.48 -46.54
N PRO A 305 24.46 11.28 -47.15
CA PRO A 305 23.73 12.48 -47.55
C PRO A 305 22.21 12.43 -47.34
N THR A 306 21.70 13.63 -47.07
CA THR A 306 20.34 14.14 -47.14
C THR A 306 19.73 13.97 -48.53
N VAL A 307 18.46 13.55 -48.63
CA VAL A 307 17.57 13.92 -49.75
C VAL A 307 16.16 14.19 -49.23
N TYR A 308 15.61 15.31 -49.70
CA TYR A 308 14.32 15.92 -49.40
C TYR A 308 13.10 15.21 -50.03
N THR A 309 11.96 15.47 -49.39
CA THR A 309 10.51 15.33 -49.66
C THR A 309 10.02 15.66 -51.09
N PRO A 310 8.79 15.27 -51.55
CA PRO A 310 7.45 15.69 -51.02
C PRO A 310 6.38 14.56 -51.00
N GLY A 311 5.23 14.57 -50.32
CA GLY A 311 4.28 15.62 -49.93
C GLY A 311 2.95 15.38 -50.67
N ALA A 312 1.94 14.78 -50.02
CA ALA A 312 0.53 14.83 -50.46
C ALA A 312 -0.45 14.48 -49.33
N SER A 313 -1.33 15.43 -49.03
CA SER A 313 -2.43 15.39 -48.07
C SER A 313 -3.65 14.65 -48.64
N THR A 314 -4.39 13.91 -47.82
CA THR A 314 -5.84 13.70 -48.04
C THR A 314 -6.58 13.49 -46.72
N VAL A 315 -7.60 14.33 -46.54
CA VAL A 315 -8.65 14.32 -45.52
C VAL A 315 -9.74 13.33 -45.93
N GLY A 316 -10.35 12.62 -44.96
CA GLY A 316 -11.60 11.88 -45.17
C GLY A 316 -11.95 10.87 -44.07
N SER A 317 -12.72 11.31 -43.06
CA SER A 317 -13.61 10.48 -42.22
C SER A 317 -14.81 9.97 -43.06
N PRO A 318 -15.68 9.00 -42.66
CA PRO A 318 -16.19 8.81 -41.29
C PRO A 318 -16.54 7.37 -40.81
N GLY A 319 -16.77 7.25 -39.50
CA GLY A 319 -17.92 6.54 -38.90
C GLY A 319 -17.89 5.01 -38.76
N ASN A 320 -17.86 4.51 -37.51
CA ASN A 320 -18.85 3.53 -37.06
C ASN A 320 -18.98 3.45 -35.53
N THR A 321 -20.22 3.19 -35.15
CA THR A 321 -20.93 3.35 -33.89
C THR A 321 -20.99 2.10 -33.02
N VAL A 322 -21.06 2.32 -31.69
CA VAL A 322 -21.88 1.63 -30.66
C VAL A 322 -21.45 0.26 -30.12
N ALA A 323 -21.22 0.19 -28.80
CA ALA A 323 -22.00 -0.65 -27.87
C ALA A 323 -21.79 -0.19 -26.40
N ASP A 324 -22.68 0.69 -25.97
CA ASP A 324 -23.06 0.97 -24.58
C ASP A 324 -23.97 -0.19 -24.10
N MET A 325 -23.77 -0.68 -22.88
CA MET A 325 -24.67 -1.62 -22.22
C MET A 325 -24.94 -1.15 -20.79
N SER A 326 -25.89 -0.21 -20.69
CA SER A 326 -26.62 0.11 -19.47
C SER A 326 -28.02 -0.48 -19.55
N PHE A 327 -28.47 -1.19 -18.51
CA PHE A 327 -29.87 -1.60 -18.33
C PHE A 327 -30.30 -1.43 -16.85
N PRO A 328 -31.60 -1.24 -16.59
CA PRO A 328 -32.08 -0.12 -15.79
C PRO A 328 -32.73 -0.52 -14.47
N SER A 329 -32.92 0.49 -13.62
CA SER A 329 -33.74 0.45 -12.41
C SER A 329 -35.22 0.21 -12.70
N ALA A 330 -35.89 -0.54 -11.82
CA ALA A 330 -37.34 -0.54 -11.70
C ALA A 330 -37.74 -0.16 -10.27
N SER A 331 -38.49 0.93 -10.17
CA SER A 331 -39.17 1.45 -8.98
C SER A 331 -40.54 0.80 -8.80
N SER A 332 -40.99 0.59 -7.55
CA SER A 332 -42.39 0.88 -7.17
C SER A 332 -42.59 1.01 -5.66
N ASN A 333 -43.26 2.11 -5.29
CA ASN A 333 -43.78 2.49 -3.97
C ASN A 333 -44.90 1.57 -3.43
N ARG A 334 -44.98 1.41 -2.10
CA ARG A 334 -46.03 1.97 -1.20
C ARG A 334 -46.03 1.24 0.16
N GLY A 335 -46.14 2.00 1.24
CA GLY A 335 -45.95 1.54 2.61
C GLY A 335 -47.14 0.84 3.27
N SER A 336 -46.89 0.32 4.47
CA SER A 336 -47.83 0.25 5.59
C SER A 336 -47.06 -0.25 6.82
N ALA A 337 -47.17 0.49 7.92
CA ALA A 337 -46.63 0.10 9.22
C ALA A 337 -47.33 -1.17 9.72
N ARG A 338 -46.58 -2.25 9.88
CA ARG A 338 -46.95 -3.38 10.76
C ARG A 338 -45.70 -3.88 11.47
N VAL A 339 -45.73 -3.77 12.78
CA VAL A 339 -44.81 -4.42 13.72
C VAL A 339 -44.98 -5.92 13.56
N ASN A 340 -43.95 -6.61 13.07
CA ASN A 340 -43.97 -8.05 12.86
C ASN A 340 -42.92 -8.69 13.77
N SER A 341 -43.36 -9.22 14.91
CA SER A 341 -42.56 -10.06 15.80
C SER A 341 -42.50 -11.51 15.28
N ALA A 342 -41.32 -12.13 15.37
CA ALA A 342 -41.13 -13.55 15.07
C ALA A 342 -41.55 -14.45 16.26
N PRO A 343 -41.95 -15.71 16.03
CA PRO A 343 -42.29 -16.65 17.11
C PRO A 343 -41.06 -16.99 17.98
N PRO A 344 -41.23 -17.24 19.29
CA PRO A 344 -40.13 -17.54 20.20
C PRO A 344 -39.47 -18.87 19.82
N VAL A 345 -38.15 -18.84 19.59
CA VAL A 345 -37.37 -20.00 19.18
C VAL A 345 -36.77 -20.68 20.42
N PRO A 346 -36.95 -22.00 20.63
CA PRO A 346 -36.31 -22.71 21.73
C PRO A 346 -34.78 -22.68 21.60
N ASN A 347 -34.10 -22.31 22.69
CA ASN A 347 -32.63 -22.26 22.85
C ASN A 347 -31.97 -23.60 22.46
N PRO A 348 -31.21 -23.65 21.35
CA PRO A 348 -29.76 -23.91 21.46
C PRO A 348 -28.90 -23.30 20.32
N LEU A 349 -29.29 -22.16 19.73
CA LEU A 349 -28.64 -21.68 18.49
C LEU A 349 -27.28 -20.97 18.66
N LEU A 350 -26.76 -20.82 19.88
CA LEU A 350 -25.57 -19.98 20.15
C LEU A 350 -24.45 -20.68 20.93
N LYS A 351 -24.52 -22.00 21.13
CA LYS A 351 -23.41 -22.74 21.75
C LYS A 351 -22.44 -23.21 20.67
N GLY A 352 -21.30 -22.53 20.53
CA GLY A 352 -20.15 -23.03 19.77
C GLY A 352 -19.87 -22.40 18.40
N MET A 353 -20.32 -21.18 18.11
CA MET A 353 -19.85 -20.47 16.90
C MET A 353 -18.46 -19.84 17.15
N PRO A 354 -17.48 -20.02 16.25
CA PRO A 354 -16.19 -19.33 16.32
C PRO A 354 -16.39 -17.82 16.12
N GLY A 355 -15.67 -16.98 16.89
CA GLY A 355 -15.68 -15.51 16.74
C GLY A 355 -16.36 -14.71 17.85
N ARG A 356 -16.78 -15.31 18.96
CA ARG A 356 -17.33 -14.61 20.15
C ARG A 356 -16.36 -14.49 21.34
N GLU A 357 -15.08 -14.68 21.08
CA GLU A 357 -14.04 -14.74 22.11
C GLU A 357 -13.41 -13.38 22.42
N ILE A 358 -13.87 -12.31 21.74
CA ILE A 358 -13.31 -10.97 21.83
C ILE A 358 -14.43 -9.94 22.11
N SER A 359 -15.22 -10.19 23.15
CA SER A 359 -15.95 -9.14 23.86
C SER A 359 -15.55 -9.21 25.33
N ALA A 360 -15.20 -8.07 25.92
CA ALA A 360 -14.60 -7.93 27.25
C ALA A 360 -15.52 -8.29 28.46
N ALA A 361 -16.32 -9.35 28.36
CA ALA A 361 -17.24 -9.78 29.40
C ALA A 361 -17.27 -11.31 29.59
N LYS A 362 -16.15 -12.01 29.40
CA LYS A 362 -16.09 -13.47 29.67
C LYS A 362 -14.70 -14.03 29.95
N THR A 363 -13.95 -13.46 30.88
CA THR A 363 -12.78 -14.14 31.43
C THR A 363 -13.19 -14.81 32.74
N ASP A 364 -13.53 -16.09 32.67
CA ASP A 364 -13.68 -16.93 33.86
C ASP A 364 -12.27 -17.23 34.41
N GLY A 365 -11.81 -16.39 35.33
CA GLY A 365 -10.49 -16.50 35.95
C GLY A 365 -10.29 -17.80 36.73
N ALA A 366 -11.36 -18.46 37.19
CA ALA A 366 -11.27 -19.71 37.94
C ALA A 366 -10.93 -20.90 37.04
N ALA A 367 -11.45 -20.91 35.80
CA ALA A 367 -11.11 -21.93 34.80
C ALA A 367 -9.64 -21.85 34.33
N PHE A 368 -9.04 -20.65 34.28
CA PHE A 368 -7.62 -20.46 33.98
C PHE A 368 -6.70 -20.88 35.13
N ALA A 369 -7.18 -20.82 36.38
CA ALA A 369 -6.41 -21.16 37.57
C ALA A 369 -6.50 -22.65 37.96
N GLY A 370 -7.31 -23.45 37.27
CA GLY A 370 -7.46 -24.89 37.54
C GLY A 370 -8.19 -25.21 38.86
N ASP A 371 -8.91 -24.24 39.44
CA ASP A 371 -9.65 -24.42 40.69
C ASP A 371 -11.10 -24.81 40.41
N HIS A 372 -11.40 -26.10 40.48
CA HIS A 372 -12.74 -26.66 40.20
C HIS A 372 -13.71 -26.58 41.39
N GLN A 373 -13.29 -26.00 42.52
CA GLN A 373 -14.13 -25.88 43.73
C GLN A 373 -14.67 -24.46 43.93
N ALA A 374 -14.24 -23.48 43.13
CA ALA A 374 -14.73 -22.11 43.22
C ALA A 374 -16.19 -22.00 42.73
N PRO A 375 -17.12 -21.42 43.50
CA PRO A 375 -18.50 -21.22 43.06
C PRO A 375 -18.55 -20.16 41.93
N PRO A 376 -19.46 -20.31 40.95
CA PRO A 376 -19.52 -19.44 39.78
C PRO A 376 -19.86 -18.01 40.18
N ILE A 377 -18.92 -17.10 39.99
CA ILE A 377 -19.11 -15.66 40.22
C ILE A 377 -19.76 -15.10 38.95
N LEU A 378 -20.97 -14.55 39.10
CA LEU A 378 -21.87 -13.93 38.10
C LEU A 378 -23.02 -14.84 37.61
N THR A 379 -24.04 -14.96 38.47
CA THR A 379 -25.44 -15.07 38.04
C THR A 379 -25.79 -13.84 37.19
N TYR A 380 -25.82 -14.01 35.87
CA TYR A 380 -26.48 -13.03 35.00
C TYR A 380 -27.98 -13.03 35.31
N PRO A 381 -28.60 -11.87 35.62
CA PRO A 381 -30.03 -11.76 35.50
C PRO A 381 -30.37 -11.66 34.00
N GLU A 382 -31.52 -12.19 33.62
CA GLU A 382 -32.09 -12.22 32.26
C GLU A 382 -31.84 -13.52 31.50
N ASP A 383 -32.77 -14.43 31.76
CA ASP A 383 -33.12 -15.53 30.87
C ASP A 383 -33.51 -14.96 29.49
N LEU A 384 -32.67 -15.20 28.48
CA LEU A 384 -32.85 -14.77 27.08
C LEU A 384 -34.04 -15.45 26.37
N SER A 385 -34.88 -16.17 27.10
CA SER A 385 -36.12 -16.80 26.61
C SER A 385 -37.18 -15.78 26.16
N THR A 386 -36.98 -14.49 26.44
CA THR A 386 -37.94 -13.40 26.21
C THR A 386 -37.51 -12.40 25.12
N THR A 387 -36.37 -12.60 24.45
CA THR A 387 -35.86 -11.64 23.47
C THR A 387 -36.67 -11.70 22.16
N GLU A 388 -37.34 -10.60 21.79
CA GLU A 388 -37.96 -10.44 20.47
C GLU A 388 -36.88 -10.26 19.40
N PHE A 389 -37.13 -10.74 18.18
CA PHE A 389 -36.21 -10.61 17.05
C PHE A 389 -36.88 -9.89 15.88
N ASP A 390 -36.13 -9.01 15.22
CA ASP A 390 -36.52 -8.40 13.96
C ASP A 390 -36.01 -9.26 12.79
N GLN A 391 -36.88 -9.52 11.82
CA GLN A 391 -36.58 -10.31 10.63
C GLN A 391 -36.42 -9.40 9.40
N HIS A 392 -35.35 -9.61 8.63
CA HIS A 392 -35.10 -8.88 7.39
C HIS A 392 -36.24 -9.13 6.36
N PRO A 393 -36.73 -8.11 5.63
CA PRO A 393 -37.88 -8.24 4.73
C PRO A 393 -37.75 -9.35 3.68
N VAL A 394 -36.55 -9.52 3.13
CA VAL A 394 -36.22 -10.53 2.11
C VAL A 394 -36.25 -11.97 2.66
N ALA A 395 -36.15 -12.14 3.97
CA ALA A 395 -36.15 -13.46 4.60
C ALA A 395 -37.55 -14.09 4.70
N LYS A 396 -38.61 -13.37 4.31
CA LYS A 396 -39.99 -13.88 4.25
C LYS A 396 -40.20 -14.80 3.05
N ASP A 397 -39.57 -14.48 1.93
CA ASP A 397 -39.75 -15.18 0.65
C ASP A 397 -38.77 -16.35 0.49
N LEU A 398 -37.80 -16.45 1.39
CA LEU A 398 -36.86 -17.56 1.47
C LEU A 398 -37.46 -18.67 2.34
N ASN A 399 -37.79 -19.81 1.71
CA ASN A 399 -38.17 -21.08 2.35
C ASN A 399 -36.98 -21.72 3.08
N MET A 400 -36.42 -21.00 4.05
CA MET A 400 -35.28 -21.40 4.88
C MET A 400 -35.71 -21.58 6.33
N THR A 401 -34.99 -22.42 7.05
CA THR A 401 -35.18 -22.63 8.49
C THR A 401 -34.68 -21.44 9.31
N SER A 402 -35.19 -21.27 10.55
CA SER A 402 -34.80 -20.15 11.42
C SER A 402 -33.30 -20.13 11.75
N GLN A 403 -32.67 -21.32 11.79
CA GLN A 403 -31.24 -21.47 12.04
C GLN A 403 -30.40 -20.94 10.87
N GLU A 404 -30.78 -21.26 9.63
CA GLU A 404 -30.10 -20.76 8.43
C GLU A 404 -30.24 -19.25 8.30
N LYS A 405 -31.43 -18.72 8.62
CA LYS A 405 -31.67 -17.26 8.63
C LYS A 405 -30.78 -16.54 9.65
N ALA A 406 -30.55 -17.13 10.82
CA ALA A 406 -29.66 -16.57 11.83
C ALA A 406 -28.18 -16.62 11.41
N GLN A 407 -27.73 -17.74 10.81
CA GLN A 407 -26.37 -17.86 10.29
C GLN A 407 -26.06 -16.84 9.19
N LEU A 408 -27.05 -16.50 8.37
CA LEU A 408 -26.94 -15.49 7.31
C LEU A 408 -27.20 -14.05 7.79
N GLY A 409 -27.39 -13.83 9.09
CA GLY A 409 -27.63 -12.49 9.66
C GLY A 409 -28.98 -11.87 9.29
N LEU A 410 -29.95 -12.68 8.86
CA LEU A 410 -31.27 -12.23 8.41
C LEU A 410 -32.29 -12.07 9.55
N ILE A 411 -31.91 -12.43 10.77
CA ILE A 411 -32.68 -12.26 12.00
C ILE A 411 -31.75 -11.62 13.04
N ILE A 412 -32.15 -10.48 13.59
CA ILE A 412 -31.33 -9.70 14.54
C ILE A 412 -32.15 -9.51 15.83
N PRO A 413 -31.53 -9.66 17.03
CA PRO A 413 -32.23 -9.38 18.28
C PRO A 413 -32.72 -7.94 18.32
N LYS A 414 -33.98 -7.75 18.65
CA LYS A 414 -34.57 -6.42 18.77
C LYS A 414 -34.00 -5.75 20.01
N GLN A 415 -33.50 -4.54 19.84
CA GLN A 415 -32.92 -3.78 20.94
C GLN A 415 -34.06 -3.39 21.90
N ILE A 416 -34.02 -3.90 23.13
CA ILE A 416 -34.96 -3.49 24.17
C ILE A 416 -34.60 -2.03 24.51
N PRO A 417 -35.51 -1.06 24.36
CA PRO A 417 -35.23 0.30 24.74
C PRO A 417 -34.98 0.34 26.26
N SER A 418 -33.74 0.59 26.66
CA SER A 418 -33.42 0.81 28.07
C SER A 418 -33.94 2.20 28.46
N ARG A 419 -35.03 2.19 29.24
CA ARG A 419 -35.59 3.26 30.11
C ARG A 419 -35.25 4.72 29.75
N ASP A 420 -36.32 5.49 29.57
CA ASP A 420 -36.37 6.94 29.67
C ASP A 420 -35.49 7.49 30.80
N PHE A 421 -34.63 8.45 30.45
CA PHE A 421 -34.03 9.42 31.37
C PHE A 421 -34.17 10.82 30.79
#